data_AF-A0A662ETB5-F1
#
_entry.id   AF-A0A662ETB5-F1
#
_cell.length_a   1.000
_cell.length_b   1.000
_cell.length_c   1.000
_cell.angle_alpha   90.00
_cell.angle_beta   90.00
_cell.angle_gamma   90.00
#
_symmetry.space_group_name_H-M   'P 1'
#
loop_
_entity.id
_entity.type
_entity.pdbx_description
1 polymer ?
#
loop_
_entity_poly.entity_id
_entity_poly.type
_entity_poly.pdbx_seq_one_letter_code
_entity_poly.pdbx_strand_id
1 'polypeptide(L)' 'LSICGAGGIATLIAASARLGLTATNLIDYRTSGDVTGDRSAVVGYAAISFFRREDD' A
#
# COMPACT_ATOMS: atom_id res chain seq x y z
N LEU A 1 10.93 3.26 -10.53
CA LEU A 1 9.85 2.57 -9.80
C LEU A 1 8.66 2.46 -10.76
N SER A 2 8.07 1.27 -10.93
CA SER A 2 6.87 1.09 -11.78
C SER A 2 5.76 0.52 -10.91
N ILE A 3 4.54 1.09 -10.99
CA ILE A 3 3.38 0.66 -10.20
C ILE A 3 2.21 0.49 -11.16
N CYS A 4 1.82 -0.75 -11.44
CA CYS A 4 0.69 -1.05 -12.35
C CYS A 4 -0.67 -0.56 -11.82
N GLY A 5 -0.79 -0.34 -10.50
CA GLY A 5 -2.01 0.11 -9.82
C GLY A 5 -2.03 1.59 -9.41
N ALA A 6 -1.16 2.45 -9.96
CA ALA A 6 -1.00 3.82 -9.48
C ALA A 6 -2.32 4.63 -9.47
N GLY A 7 -3.16 4.45 -10.49
CA GLY A 7 -4.49 5.09 -10.56
C GLY A 7 -5.42 4.63 -9.43
N GLY A 8 -5.50 3.32 -9.18
CA GLY A 8 -6.33 2.78 -8.11
C GLY A 8 -5.88 3.22 -6.71
N ILE A 9 -4.56 3.28 -6.49
CA ILE A 9 -3.98 3.80 -5.24
C ILE A 9 -4.37 5.27 -5.05
N ALA A 10 -4.21 6.11 -6.07
CA ALA A 10 -4.59 7.51 -6.02
C ALA A 10 -6.10 7.69 -5.74
N THR A 11 -6.96 6.87 -6.37
CA THR A 11 -8.40 6.87 -6.10
C THR A 11 -8.71 6.49 -4.66
N LEU A 12 -8.05 5.47 -4.11
CA LEU A 12 -8.26 5.06 -2.73
C LEU A 12 -7.86 6.15 -1.74
N ILE A 13 -6.73 6.84 -1.98
CA ILE A 13 -6.28 7.99 -1.17
C ILE A 13 -7.28 9.16 -1.25
N ALA A 14 -7.79 9.47 -2.44
CA ALA A 14 -8.78 10.52 -2.60
C ALA A 14 -10.13 10.16 -1.93
N ALA A 15 -10.54 8.90 -2.02
CA ALA A 15 -11.76 8.41 -1.40
C ALA A 15 -11.63 8.35 0.13
N SER A 16 -10.48 7.92 0.67
CA SER A 16 -10.26 7.80 2.12
C SER A 16 -10.44 9.14 2.83
N ALA A 17 -9.93 10.24 2.25
CA ALA A 17 -10.14 11.60 2.75
C ALA A 17 -11.63 11.98 2.81
N ARG A 18 -12.41 11.61 1.78
CA ARG A 18 -13.86 11.90 1.73
C ARG A 18 -14.68 11.04 2.68
N LEU A 19 -14.17 9.86 3.02
CA LEU A 19 -14.81 8.91 3.94
C LEU A 19 -14.40 9.09 5.40
N GLY A 20 -13.53 10.07 5.70
CA GLY A 20 -13.03 10.30 7.06
C GLY A 20 -12.12 9.18 7.58
N LEU A 21 -11.44 8.46 6.68
CA LEU A 21 -10.42 7.48 7.06
C LEU A 21 -9.10 8.22 7.32
N THR A 22 -8.93 8.68 8.56
CA THR A 22 -7.83 9.56 8.99
C THR A 22 -6.54 8.82 9.33
N ALA A 23 -6.57 7.50 9.45
CA ALA A 23 -5.41 6.69 9.77
C ALA A 23 -5.09 5.65 8.70
N THR A 24 -3.81 5.31 8.62
CA THR A 24 -3.28 4.29 7.73
C THR A 24 -2.27 3.41 8.46
N ASN A 25 -2.14 2.17 8.01
CA ASN A 25 -1.11 1.25 8.51
C ASN A 25 -0.52 0.42 7.36
N LEU A 26 0.81 0.35 7.31
CA LEU A 26 1.50 -0.62 6.47
C LEU A 26 1.44 -1.98 7.15
N ILE A 27 0.69 -2.91 6.56
CA ILE A 27 0.50 -4.26 7.10
C ILE A 27 1.72 -5.12 6.77
N ASP A 28 2.16 -5.11 5.52
CA ASP A 28 3.32 -5.87 5.07
C ASP A 28 3.96 -5.19 3.85
N TYR A 29 5.27 -5.36 3.71
CA TYR A 29 6.01 -5.01 2.52
C TYR A 29 7.05 -6.08 2.22
N ARG A 30 6.98 -6.64 1.01
CA ARG A 30 7.91 -7.68 0.55
C ARG A 30 8.27 -7.49 -0.91
N THR A 31 9.21 -8.31 -1.36
CA THR A 31 9.69 -8.37 -2.72
C THR A 31 9.71 -9.81 -3.22
N SER A 32 9.69 -10.01 -4.54
CA SER A 32 9.90 -11.34 -5.13
C SER A 32 11.26 -11.95 -4.73
N GLY A 33 12.25 -11.10 -4.45
CA GLY A 33 13.57 -11.51 -3.94
C GLY A 33 13.53 -12.15 -2.56
N ASP A 34 12.49 -11.92 -1.75
CA ASP A 34 12.37 -12.55 -0.43
C ASP A 34 12.05 -14.05 -0.53
N VAL A 35 11.54 -14.50 -1.67
CA VAL A 35 11.29 -15.93 -1.96
C VAL A 35 12.45 -16.52 -2.76
N THR A 36 12.96 -15.80 -3.76
CA THR A 36 13.97 -16.34 -4.70
C THR A 36 15.40 -16.17 -4.20
N GLY A 37 15.67 -15.24 -3.29
CA GLY A 37 17.02 -14.82 -2.89
C GLY A 37 17.73 -13.93 -3.91
N ASP A 38 17.22 -13.82 -5.13
CA ASP A 38 17.74 -12.92 -6.17
C ASP A 38 17.18 -11.51 -6.01
N ARG A 39 18.07 -10.55 -5.79
CA ARG A 39 17.74 -9.13 -5.59
C ARG A 39 18.20 -8.24 -6.74
N SER A 40 18.69 -8.82 -7.85
CA SER A 40 19.15 -8.07 -9.02
C SER A 40 18.01 -7.34 -9.75
N ALA A 41 16.82 -7.95 -9.77
CA ALA A 41 15.58 -7.35 -10.27
C ALA A 41 14.38 -7.96 -9.54
N VAL A 42 13.57 -7.13 -8.88
CA VAL A 42 12.45 -7.60 -8.04
C VAL A 42 11.17 -6.81 -8.29
N VAL A 43 10.04 -7.48 -8.02
CA VAL A 43 8.72 -6.84 -7.91
C VAL A 43 8.44 -6.59 -6.43
N GLY A 44 8.03 -5.36 -6.09
CA GLY A 44 7.58 -5.00 -4.75
C GLY A 44 6.09 -5.27 -4.55
N TYR A 45 5.73 -5.74 -3.36
CA TYR A 45 4.37 -5.99 -2.91
C TYR A 45 4.15 -5.24 -1.59
N ALA A 46 3.06 -4.50 -1.49
CA ALA A 46 2.70 -3.76 -0.29
C ALA A 46 1.22 -3.98 0.06
N ALA A 47 0.93 -4.15 1.34
CA ALA A 47 -0.43 -4.19 1.87
C ALA A 47 -0.61 -3.02 2.86
N ILE A 48 -1.57 -2.14 2.60
CA ILE A 48 -1.82 -0.95 3.42
C ILE A 48 -3.31 -0.89 3.75
N SER A 49 -3.67 -0.69 5.02
CA SER A 49 -5.05 -0.40 5.43
C SER A 49 -5.27 1.10 5.63
N PHE A 50 -6.49 1.54 5.30
CA PHE A 50 -7.03 2.85 5.62
C PHE A 50 -8.21 2.64 6.56
N PHE A 51 -8.25 3.34 7.69
CA PHE A 51 -9.27 3.17 8.71
C PHE A 51 -9.52 4.48 9.46
N ARG A 52 -10.68 4.58 10.11
CA ARG A 52 -10.96 5.66 11.06
C ARG A 52 -10.34 5.30 12.41
N ARG A 53 -9.70 6.24 13.09
CA ARG A 53 -9.26 6.01 14.47
C ARG A 53 -10.48 5.89 15.38
N GLU A 54 -10.35 5.10 16.44
CA GLU A 54 -11.42 4.96 17.43
C GLU A 54 -11.60 6.26 18.26
N ASP A 55 -10.59 7.14 18.24
CA ASP A 55 -10.57 8.45 18.90
C ASP A 55 -11.04 9.63 18.00
N ASP A 56 -11.59 9.38 16.80
CA ASP A 56 -12.02 10.40 15.81
C ASP A 56 -13.47 10.89 16.01
#